data_AF-A0A2I1E277-F1
#
_entry.id   AF-A0A2I1E277-F1
#
_cell.length_a   1.000
_cell.length_b   1.000
_cell.length_c   1.000
_cell.angle_alpha   90.00
_cell.angle_beta   90.00
_cell.angle_gamma   90.00
#
_symmetry.space_group_name_H-M   'P 1'
#
loop_
_entity.id
_entity.type
_entity.pdbx_description
1 polymer ?
#
loop_
_entity_poly.entity_id
_entity_poly.type
_entity_poly.pdbx_seq_one_letter_code
_entity_poly.pdbx_strand_id
1 'polypeptide(L)'
;MDGNHTIHYDKGFDPIVIDKEPWVIDEYERNSYCLYQKKEGTRIQTLQLIVGRSTVQIWHQVCDNSKSKDELPNKGGPFLEYIWANGIPI
;
A
#
# COMPACT_ATOMS: atom_id res chain seq x y z
N MET A 1 -1.07 -11.30 10.31
CA MET A 1 -1.93 -11.35 9.11
C MET A 1 -3.29 -11.82 9.57
N ASP A 2 -4.32 -11.03 9.30
CA ASP A 2 -5.72 -11.45 9.48
C ASP A 2 -6.08 -12.41 8.34
N GLY A 3 -6.89 -13.43 8.61
CA GLY A 3 -7.24 -14.49 7.64
C GLY A 3 -8.03 -13.99 6.43
N ASN A 4 -8.56 -12.76 6.50
CA ASN A 4 -9.38 -12.14 5.44
C ASN A 4 -8.57 -11.28 4.45
N HIS A 5 -7.23 -11.38 4.44
CA HIS A 5 -6.38 -10.58 3.55
C HIS A 5 -5.68 -11.46 2.51
N THR A 6 -6.10 -11.35 1.26
CA THR A 6 -5.44 -12.01 0.13
C THR A 6 -4.47 -11.03 -0.55
N ILE A 7 -3.22 -11.44 -0.74
CA ILE A 7 -2.19 -10.64 -1.42
C ILE A 7 -1.86 -11.33 -2.74
N HIS A 8 -2.10 -10.63 -3.85
CA HIS A 8 -1.82 -11.10 -5.21
C HIS A 8 -0.55 -10.43 -5.72
N TYR A 9 0.46 -11.23 -6.06
CA TYR A 9 1.73 -10.73 -6.59
C TYR A 9 2.44 -11.75 -7.48
N ASP A 10 3.25 -11.22 -8.41
CA ASP A 10 4.30 -11.98 -9.07
C ASP A 10 5.47 -12.15 -8.10
N LYS A 11 5.99 -13.37 -7.93
CA LYS A 11 6.94 -13.80 -6.88
C LYS A 11 7.94 -12.69 -6.45
N GLY A 12 7.92 -12.31 -5.17
CA GLY A 12 8.92 -11.41 -4.56
C GLY A 12 8.40 -10.08 -4.01
N PHE A 13 7.08 -9.90 -3.92
CA PHE A 13 6.47 -8.69 -3.38
C PHE A 13 6.13 -8.85 -1.89
N ASP A 14 6.82 -8.08 -1.05
CA ASP A 14 6.38 -7.83 0.32
C ASP A 14 5.43 -6.62 0.32
N PRO A 15 4.17 -6.76 0.78
CA PRO A 15 3.23 -5.64 0.83
C PRO A 15 3.76 -4.53 1.73
N ILE A 16 3.69 -3.30 1.22
CA ILE A 16 4.14 -2.09 1.92
C ILE A 16 3.13 -1.66 2.99
N VAL A 17 1.86 -2.04 2.82
CA VAL A 17 0.79 -1.83 3.79
C VAL A 17 -0.04 -3.10 3.93
N ILE A 18 -0.28 -3.52 5.16
CA ILE A 18 -1.14 -4.65 5.50
C ILE A 18 -2.28 -4.28 6.45
N ASP A 19 -2.33 -3.04 6.91
CA ASP A 19 -3.29 -2.60 7.91
C ASP A 19 -4.68 -2.44 7.30
N LYS A 20 -5.69 -2.71 8.13
CA LYS A 20 -7.09 -2.48 7.80
C LYS A 20 -7.40 -1.00 7.95
N GLU A 21 -8.29 -0.48 7.12
CA GLU A 21 -8.87 0.84 7.31
C GLU A 21 -9.44 1.01 8.73
N PRO A 22 -8.95 1.97 9.53
CA PRO A 22 -9.33 2.10 10.93
C PRO A 22 -10.79 2.51 11.14
N TRP A 23 -11.43 3.07 10.10
CA TRP A 23 -12.85 3.44 10.11
C TRP A 23 -13.80 2.29 9.73
N VAL A 24 -13.28 1.12 9.34
CA VAL A 24 -14.11 -0.04 9.04
C VAL A 24 -14.05 -1.02 10.20
N ILE A 25 -15.13 -1.07 10.98
CA ILE A 25 -15.21 -1.88 12.20
C ILE A 25 -15.35 -3.37 11.85
N ASP A 26 -16.17 -3.70 10.85
CA ASP A 26 -16.43 -5.09 10.42
C ASP A 26 -15.24 -5.73 9.73
N GLU A 27 -15.00 -7.03 9.93
CA GLU A 27 -14.10 -7.81 9.08
C GLU A 27 -14.65 -7.91 7.65
N TYR A 28 -13.76 -7.85 6.66
CA TYR A 28 -14.10 -8.03 5.25
C TYR A 28 -12.89 -8.58 4.51
N GLU A 29 -13.18 -9.26 3.40
CA GLU A 29 -12.14 -9.64 2.45
C GLU A 29 -11.51 -8.40 1.84
N ARG A 30 -10.19 -8.27 2.00
CA ARG A 30 -9.41 -7.24 1.34
C ARG A 30 -8.38 -7.89 0.45
N ASN A 31 -8.22 -7.34 -0.75
CA ASN A 31 -7.24 -7.83 -1.71
C ASN A 31 -6.15 -6.77 -1.91
N SER A 32 -4.89 -7.17 -1.80
CA SER A 32 -3.76 -6.32 -2.14
C SER A 32 -3.08 -6.79 -3.41
N TYR A 33 -2.74 -5.84 -4.27
CA TYR A 33 -2.08 -6.10 -5.55
C TYR A 33 -0.84 -5.23 -5.68
N CYS A 34 0.24 -5.80 -6.19
CA CYS A 34 1.39 -5.02 -6.64
C CYS A 34 1.09 -4.44 -8.03
N LEU A 35 0.89 -3.12 -8.13
CA LEU A 35 0.70 -2.46 -9.42
C LEU A 35 2.03 -2.22 -10.13
N TYR A 36 3.06 -1.86 -9.37
CA TYR A 36 4.37 -1.53 -9.90
C TYR A 36 5.42 -1.71 -8.82
N GLN A 37 6.53 -2.34 -9.17
CA GLN A 37 7.73 -2.37 -8.34
C GLN A 37 8.95 -2.22 -9.24
N LYS A 38 9.78 -1.22 -8.95
CA LYS A 38 11.02 -1.00 -9.68
C LYS A 38 12.17 -0.77 -8.72
N LYS A 39 13.26 -1.48 -8.96
CA LYS A 39 14.53 -1.33 -8.26
C LYS A 39 15.56 -0.72 -9.21
N GLU A 40 16.07 0.45 -8.87
CA GLU A 40 17.13 1.15 -9.58
C GLU A 40 18.27 1.44 -8.59
N GLY A 41 19.30 0.58 -8.59
CA GLY A 41 20.40 0.68 -7.63
C GLY A 41 19.90 0.50 -6.18
N THR A 42 20.06 1.55 -5.37
CA THR A 42 19.60 1.60 -3.97
C THR A 42 18.15 2.06 -3.82
N ARG A 43 17.54 2.59 -4.89
CA ARG A 43 16.17 3.09 -4.89
C ARG A 43 15.18 1.98 -5.24
N ILE A 44 14.16 1.82 -4.40
CA ILE A 44 13.03 0.92 -4.62
C ILE A 44 11.76 1.77 -4.59
N GLN A 45 10.97 1.67 -5.66
CA GLN A 45 9.68 2.31 -5.76
C GLN A 45 8.60 1.24 -5.91
N THR A 46 7.57 1.32 -5.08
CA THR A 46 6.48 0.35 -5.03
C THR A 46 5.14 1.08 -5.04
N LEU A 47 4.23 0.63 -5.90
CA LEU A 47 2.81 0.99 -5.90
C LEU A 47 1.98 -0.25 -5.58
N GLN A 48 1.18 -0.15 -4.53
CA GLN A 48 0.28 -1.20 -4.07
C GLN A 48 -1.16 -0.71 -4.15
N LEU A 49 -2.02 -1.50 -4.78
CA LEU A 49 -3.46 -1.33 -4.77
C LEU A 49 -4.06 -2.16 -3.64
N ILE A 50 -4.94 -1.56 -2.85
CA ILE A 50 -5.78 -2.27 -1.89
C ILE A 50 -7.23 -2.08 -2.30
N VAL A 51 -7.91 -3.19 -2.56
CA VAL A 51 -9.35 -3.22 -2.82
C VAL A 51 -10.02 -3.75 -1.55
N GLY A 52 -10.68 -2.85 -0.84
CA GLY A 52 -11.49 -3.15 0.33
C GLY A 52 -12.97 -3.27 -0.01
N ARG A 53 -13.82 -3.34 1.02
CA ARG A 53 -15.28 -3.48 0.87
C ARG A 53 -15.95 -2.31 0.14
N SER A 54 -15.55 -1.09 0.47
CA SER A 54 -16.13 0.16 -0.08
C SER A 54 -15.09 1.15 -0.56
N THR A 55 -13.82 0.74 -0.53
CA THR A 55 -12.65 1.59 -0.75
C THR A 55 -11.71 0.95 -1.77
N VAL A 56 -11.11 1.79 -2.58
CA VAL A 56 -9.98 1.44 -3.44
C VAL A 56 -8.86 2.41 -3.10
N GLN A 57 -7.72 1.88 -2.66
CA GLN A 57 -6.59 2.66 -2.19
C GLN A 57 -5.34 2.37 -3.02
N ILE A 58 -4.60 3.41 -3.36
CA ILE A 58 -3.27 3.30 -3.95
C ILE A 58 -2.27 3.81 -2.94
N TRP A 59 -1.42 2.91 -2.48
CA TRP A 59 -0.30 3.18 -1.59
C TRP A 59 0.98 3.23 -2.39
N HIS A 60 1.83 4.19 -2.05
CA HIS A 60 3.11 4.42 -2.69
C HIS A 60 4.21 4.43 -1.65
N GLN A 61 5.30 3.73 -1.92
CA GLN A 61 6.52 3.81 -1.14
C GLN A 61 7.71 4.08 -2.05
N VAL A 62 8.57 5.01 -1.64
CA VAL A 62 9.87 5.26 -2.27
C VAL A 62 10.94 5.14 -1.19
N CYS A 63 11.72 4.06 -1.24
CA CYS A 63 12.87 3.85 -0.37
C CYS A 63 14.16 4.09 -1.15
N ASP A 64 15.15 4.72 -0.53
CA ASP A 64 16.50 4.82 -1.09
C ASP A 64 17.53 4.86 0.04
N ASN A 65 18.33 3.80 0.16
CA ASN A 65 19.33 3.69 1.24
C ASN A 65 20.51 4.67 1.06
N SER A 66 20.64 5.29 -0.11
CA SER A 66 21.69 6.29 -0.37
C SER A 66 21.32 7.70 0.08
N LYS A 67 20.05 7.94 0.41
CA LYS A 67 19.52 9.27 0.76
C LYS A 67 19.15 9.38 2.23
N SER A 68 19.19 10.59 2.75
CA SER A 68 18.61 10.89 4.06
C SER A 68 17.10 10.59 4.03
N LYS A 69 16.55 10.09 5.14
CA LYS A 69 15.11 9.88 5.28
C LYS A 69 14.33 11.16 5.03
N ASP A 70 14.85 12.32 5.44
CA ASP A 70 14.16 13.59 5.28
C ASP A 70 14.06 14.07 3.82
N GLU A 71 14.84 13.48 2.91
CA GLU A 71 14.74 13.72 1.46
C GLU A 71 13.70 12.81 0.77
N LEU A 72 13.21 11.79 1.48
CA LEU A 72 12.28 10.80 0.94
C LEU A 72 10.83 11.13 1.29
N PRO A 73 9.87 10.84 0.38
CA PRO A 73 8.45 10.91 0.68
C PRO A 73 8.14 10.06 1.93
N ASN A 74 7.38 10.63 2.85
CA ASN A 74 7.04 10.01 4.13
C ASN A 74 8.23 9.33 4.84
N LYS A 75 9.42 9.94 4.77
CA LYS A 75 10.65 9.41 5.40
C LYS A 75 11.06 8.00 4.94
N GLY A 76 10.72 7.66 3.70
CA GLY A 76 10.93 6.33 3.11
C GLY A 76 9.85 5.31 3.47
N GLY A 77 8.83 5.71 4.22
CA GLY A 77 7.66 4.88 4.54
C GLY A 77 6.59 4.93 3.45
N PRO A 78 5.61 4.01 3.50
CA PRO A 78 4.46 4.02 2.61
C PRO A 78 3.54 5.21 2.90
N PHE A 79 2.95 5.80 1.88
CA PHE A 79 1.95 6.86 2.01
C PHE A 79 0.77 6.62 1.04
N LEU A 80 -0.40 7.12 1.42
CA LEU A 80 -1.61 7.02 0.61
C LEU A 80 -1.56 8.07 -0.49
N GLU A 81 -1.50 7.63 -1.75
CA GLU A 81 -1.47 8.52 -2.92
C GLU A 81 -2.88 8.78 -3.46
N TYR A 82 -3.74 7.76 -3.43
CA TYR A 82 -5.12 7.88 -3.88
C TYR A 82 -6.06 7.02 -3.03
N ILE A 83 -7.25 7.55 -2.77
CA ILE A 83 -8.35 6.78 -2.22
C ILE A 83 -9.63 7.14 -2.96
N TRP A 84 -10.33 6.10 -3.41
CA TRP A 84 -11.72 6.19 -3.82
C TRP A 84 -12.57 5.48 -2.78
N ALA A 85 -13.69 6.07 -2.42
CA ALA A 85 -14.64 5.49 -1.47
C ALA A 85 -16.06 5.66 -2.02
N ASN A 86 -16.84 4.59 -2.07
CA ASN A 86 -18.23 4.68 -2.47
C ASN A 86 -19.11 5.09 -1.29
N GLY A 87 -19.68 6.29 -1.35
CA GLY A 87 -20.77 6.70 -0.45
C GLY A 87 -20.44 6.70 1.05
N ILE A 88 -19.16 6.80 1.42
CA ILE A 88 -18.80 7.11 2.82
C ILE A 88 -19.13 8.59 3.01
N PRO A 89 -20.06 8.96 3.92
CA PRO A 89 -20.22 10.37 4.27
C PRO A 89 -18.92 10.82 4.92
N ILE A 90 -18.24 11.77 4.27
CA ILE A 90 -17.15 12.57 4.86
C ILE A 90 -17.69 13.51 5.92
#